data_AF-A0A1G2TFL6-F1
#
_entry.id   AF-A0A1G2TFL6-F1
#
_cell.length_a   1.000
_cell.length_b   1.000
_cell.length_c   1.000
_cell.angle_alpha   90.00
_cell.angle_beta   90.00
_cell.angle_gamma   90.00
#
_symmetry.space_group_name_H-M   'P 1'
#
loop_
_entity.id
_entity.type
_entity.pdbx_description
1 polymer ?
#
loop_
_entity_poly.entity_id
_entity_poly.type
_entity_poly.pdbx_seq_one_letter_code
_entity_poly.pdbx_strand_id
1 'polypeptide(L)' 'MNIHKVTFILLIIGGLNWGLEAFDFGLGSYLPSGLAMVVYILVGLSAVYEIFSHKKLCRNCASQGAM' A
#
# COMPACT_ATOMS: atom_id res chain seq x y z
N MET A 1 -5.87 -21.16 -1.86
CA MET A 1 -6.26 -19.81 -1.37
C MET A 1 -5.27 -19.33 -0.31
N ASN A 2 -4.05 -18.96 -0.70
CA ASN A 2 -3.00 -18.46 0.22
C ASN A 2 -2.22 -17.27 -0.34
N ILE A 3 -2.07 -17.19 -1.68
CA ILE A 3 -1.27 -16.13 -2.31
C ILE A 3 -1.86 -14.74 -2.11
N HIS A 4 -3.19 -14.61 -2.03
CA HIS A 4 -3.88 -13.32 -1.86
C HIS A 4 -3.47 -12.59 -0.57
N LYS A 5 -3.34 -13.33 0.55
CA LYS A 5 -2.88 -12.76 1.81
C LYS A 5 -1.42 -12.32 1.71
N VAL A 6 -0.59 -13.14 1.08
CA VAL A 6 0.85 -12.86 0.89
C VAL A 6 1.02 -11.61 0.03
N THR A 7 0.33 -11.52 -1.11
CA THR A 7 0.39 -10.36 -2.00
C THR A 7 -0.15 -9.08 -1.34
N PHE A 8 -1.19 -9.19 -0.51
CA PHE A 8 -1.70 -8.05 0.25
C PHE A 8 -0.69 -7.53 1.29
N ILE A 9 -0.04 -8.45 2.01
CA ILE A 9 1.02 -8.09 2.97
C ILE A 9 2.19 -7.43 2.23
N LEU A 10 2.63 -7.99 1.10
CA LEU A 10 3.71 -7.40 0.29
C LEU A 10 3.33 -6.00 -0.24
N LEU A 11 2.08 -5.81 -0.67
CA LEU A 11 1.58 -4.49 -1.11
C LEU A 11 1.68 -3.47 0.03
N ILE A 12 1.23 -3.83 1.24
CA ILE A 12 1.29 -2.94 2.40
C ILE A 12 2.74 -2.57 2.72
N ILE A 13 3.64 -3.56 2.79
CA ILE A 13 5.06 -3.33 3.12
C ILE A 13 5.71 -2.42 2.08
N GLY A 14 5.54 -2.71 0.79
CA GLY A 14 6.11 -1.91 -0.30
C GLY A 14 5.52 -0.52 -0.37
N GLY A 15 4.20 -0.39 -0.24
CA GLY A 15 3.50 0.89 -0.32
C GLY A 15 3.80 1.82 0.85
N LEU A 16 3.85 1.31 2.10
CA LEU A 16 4.30 2.10 3.25
C LEU A 16 5.77 2.51 3.10
N ASN A 17 6.65 1.60 2.64
CA ASN A 17 8.07 1.94 2.43
C ASN A 17 8.23 3.09 1.42
N TRP A 18 7.49 3.04 0.30
CA TRP A 18 7.47 4.13 -0.68
C TRP A 18 6.89 5.42 -0.08
N GLY A 19 5.85 5.32 0.74
CA GLY A 19 5.32 6.46 1.49
C GLY A 19 6.37 7.11 2.41
N LEU A 20 7.16 6.31 3.12
CA LEU A 20 8.27 6.79 3.97
C LEU A 20 9.40 7.43 3.15
N GLU A 21 9.70 6.88 1.96
CA GLU A 21 10.66 7.45 1.01
C GLU A 21 10.27 8.87 0.59
N ALA A 22 8.97 9.18 0.52
CA ALA A 22 8.49 10.53 0.21
C ALA A 22 8.82 11.58 1.28
N PHE A 23 9.05 11.16 2.53
CA PHE A 23 9.38 12.03 3.66
C PHE A 23 10.90 12.08 3.94
N ASP A 24 11.73 11.60 3.00
CA ASP A 24 13.19 11.50 3.16
C ASP A 24 13.62 10.58 4.34
N PHE A 25 12.69 9.82 4.91
CA PHE A 25 12.95 8.77 5.90
C PHE A 25 13.28 7.41 5.25
N GLY A 26 13.26 7.34 3.91
CA GLY A 26 13.65 6.16 3.14
C GLY A 26 15.16 6.10 2.88
N LEU A 27 15.62 4.95 2.40
CA LEU A 27 17.05 4.68 2.13
C LEU A 27 17.53 5.32 0.82
N GLY A 28 16.66 6.00 0.06
CA GLY A 28 16.89 6.51 -1.28
C GLY A 28 16.98 8.03 -1.34
N SER A 29 17.95 8.65 -0.67
CA SER A 29 18.24 10.10 -0.75
C SER A 29 18.80 10.58 -2.11
N TYR A 30 18.34 10.03 -3.25
CA TYR A 30 19.00 10.21 -4.55
C TYR A 30 18.08 10.43 -5.77
N LEU A 31 16.87 10.98 -5.63
CA LEU A 31 16.08 11.34 -6.82
C LEU A 31 15.53 12.78 -6.83
N PRO A 32 16.05 13.67 -7.71
CA PRO A 32 15.51 15.00 -7.89
C PRO A 32 14.30 14.93 -8.84
N SER A 33 13.08 14.88 -8.33
CA SER A 33 11.88 15.24 -9.11
C SER A 33 10.64 15.34 -8.23
N GLY A 34 10.00 16.51 -8.20
CA GLY A 34 8.74 16.71 -7.48
C GLY A 34 7.63 15.73 -7.91
N LEU A 35 7.69 15.21 -9.14
CA LEU A 35 6.75 14.19 -9.63
C LEU A 35 6.90 12.85 -8.88
N ALA A 36 8.14 12.41 -8.58
CA ALA A 36 8.38 11.16 -7.86
C ALA A 36 7.83 11.25 -6.42
N MET A 37 8.03 12.39 -5.75
CA MET A 37 7.48 12.64 -4.41
C MET A 37 5.95 12.52 -4.40
N VAL A 38 5.26 13.11 -5.37
CA VAL A 38 3.80 13.00 -5.49
C VAL A 38 3.35 11.55 -5.66
N VAL A 39 4.02 10.78 -6.52
CA VAL A 39 3.72 9.36 -6.71
C VAL A 39 3.94 8.57 -5.42
N TYR A 40 5.03 8.81 -4.69
CA TYR A 40 5.32 8.12 -3.45
C TYR A 40 4.29 8.39 -2.36
N ILE A 41 3.84 9.64 -2.19
CA ILE A 41 2.76 9.98 -1.26
C ILE A 41 1.46 9.28 -1.68
N LEU A 42 1.10 9.31 -2.97
CA LEU A 42 -0.12 8.66 -3.46
C LEU A 42 -0.08 7.14 -3.26
N VAL A 43 1.07 6.50 -3.47
CA VAL A 43 1.26 5.06 -3.24
C VAL A 43 1.16 4.74 -1.74
N GLY A 44 1.81 5.52 -0.89
CA GLY A 44 1.73 5.37 0.58
C GLY A 44 0.29 5.52 1.09
N LEU A 45 -0.43 6.54 0.64
CA LEU A 45 -1.83 6.75 0.98
C LEU A 45 -2.72 5.61 0.48
N SER A 46 -2.44 5.07 -0.72
CA SER A 46 -3.17 3.93 -1.27
C SER A 46 -2.98 2.68 -0.42
N ALA A 47 -1.77 2.42 0.08
CA ALA A 47 -1.49 1.32 0.99
C ALA A 47 -2.22 1.47 2.32
N VAL A 48 -2.21 2.67 2.90
CA VAL A 48 -2.98 2.98 4.12
C VAL A 48 -4.48 2.76 3.90
N TYR A 49 -5.02 3.23 2.77
CA TYR A 49 -6.43 3.04 2.43
C TYR A 49 -6.80 1.55 2.30
N GLU A 50 -5.95 0.76 1.64
CA GLU A 50 -6.15 -0.69 1.52
C GLU A 50 -6.17 -1.37 2.90
N ILE A 51 -5.30 -1.00 3.85
CA ILE A 51 -5.33 -1.58 5.21
C ILE A 51 -6.73 -1.48 5.84
N PHE A 52 -7.39 -0.32 5.70
CA PHE A 52 -8.68 -0.07 6.33
C PHE A 52 -9.89 -0.53 5.49
N SER A 53 -9.74 -0.60 4.18
CA SER A 53 -10.85 -0.83 3.25
C SER A 53 -10.86 -2.26 2.67
N HIS A 54 -9.74 -2.96 2.68
CA HIS A 54 -9.56 -4.25 1.98
C HIS A 54 -10.61 -5.30 2.34
N LYS A 55 -10.90 -5.52 3.63
CA LYS A 55 -11.87 -6.53 4.06
C LYS A 55 -13.31 -6.21 3.61
N LYS A 56 -13.64 -4.95 3.36
CA LYS A 56 -14.96 -4.51 2.90
C LYS A 56 -15.09 -4.56 1.38
N LEU A 57 -14.01 -4.25 0.65
CA LEU A 57 -14.02 -4.21 -0.82
C LEU A 57 -13.63 -5.54 -1.47
N CYS A 58 -12.78 -6.34 -0.82
CA CYS A 58 -12.25 -7.55 -1.43
C CYS A 58 -13.28 -8.70 -1.36
N ARG A 59 -13.81 -9.11 -2.51
CA ARG A 59 -14.74 -10.25 -2.63
C ARG A 59 -14.18 -11.57 -2.07
N ASN A 60 -12.85 -11.75 -2.10
CA ASN A 60 -12.18 -12.95 -1.60
C ASN A 60 -11.92 -12.91 -0.08
N CYS A 61 -12.02 -11.74 0.55
CA CYS A 61 -11.79 -11.54 1.99
C CYS A 61 -13.04 -11.04 2.73
N ALA A 62 -14.09 -10.65 2.02
CA ALA A 62 -15.41 -10.38 2.57
C ALA A 62 -15.89 -11.62 3.32
N SER A 63 -16.40 -11.42 4.54
CA SER A 63 -16.92 -12.51 5.36
C SER A 63 -17.95 -13.28 4.55
N GLN A 64 -17.65 -14.54 4.23
CA GLN A 64 -18.57 -15.43 3.55
C GLN A 64 -19.67 -15.80 4.55
N GLY A 65 -20.68 -14.93 4.64
CA GLY A 65 -21.74 -15.03 5.66
C GLY A 65 -22.76 -13.89 5.63
N ALA A 66 -23.00 -13.27 4.47
CA ALA A 66 -24.11 -12.34 4.28
C ALA A 66 -24.51 -12.25 2.80
N MET A 67 -24.77 -13.39 2.15
CA MET A 67 -25.71 -13.54 1.03
C MET A 67 -26.22 -14.98 1.06
#